data_AF-A0A917D7J6-F1
#
_entry.id   AF-A0A917D7J6-F1
#
_cell.length_a   1.000
_cell.length_b   1.000
_cell.length_c   1.000
_cell.angle_alpha   90.00
_cell.angle_beta   90.00
_cell.angle_gamma   90.00
#
_symmetry.space_group_name_H-M   'P 1'
#
loop_
_entity.id
_entity.type
_entity.pdbx_description
1 polymer ?
#
loop_
_entity_poly.entity_id
_entity_poly.type
_entity_poly.pdbx_seq_one_letter_code
_entity_poly.pdbx_strand_id
1 'polypeptide(L)'
;MHFSPTPSFFPVLCRWLWLLVLLAVDVAPARAQAPPFSDGFDEPALVGRVAAALENITRRIRPGQIGYATLWDGNFYVQCRRLADRKFGCEAAGPAMQPSLARVLTEERRGRMASSGWVVDPRFGNYVRTFAAETPVSVLAADLLAVIARSYGGDLSRIETETEWIADTPCPPRNGYSQNLAGRVSDAPSMRATAVHDCFFTPEPPAPEARSAGELSALYGAEVAAEIQRLRVNSARRVYAVFSAGIGYVQCMPESPEALYCEAQSAESWPALSALLTPERVALLHQAGFEDPGYAPNYARRYRFDEFDDGALAAIILTLLHDVYGYTGAEALEISTEQ
;
A
#
# COMPACT_ATOMS: atom_id res chain seq x y z
N MET A 1 4.41 9.36 -92.25
CA MET A 1 4.57 8.02 -91.65
C MET A 1 4.18 8.16 -90.18
N HIS A 2 2.88 8.12 -89.84
CA HIS A 2 2.13 6.92 -89.44
C HIS A 2 2.90 6.02 -88.48
N PHE A 3 2.56 6.06 -87.19
CA PHE A 3 1.87 4.98 -86.48
C PHE A 3 1.47 5.46 -85.07
N SER A 4 0.17 5.45 -84.78
CA SER A 4 -0.33 5.14 -83.44
C SER A 4 -0.48 3.62 -83.35
N PRO A 5 -0.29 3.02 -82.17
CA PRO A 5 -1.47 2.42 -81.54
C PRO A 5 -1.55 2.58 -80.01
N THR A 6 -2.75 2.98 -79.60
CA THR A 6 -3.66 2.45 -78.57
C THR A 6 -3.24 1.41 -77.49
N PRO A 7 -4.06 1.32 -76.40
CA PRO A 7 -3.69 0.88 -75.06
C PRO A 7 -4.08 -0.57 -74.72
N SER A 8 -3.60 -1.07 -73.59
CA SER A 8 -4.05 -2.29 -72.89
C SER A 8 -4.61 -1.87 -71.52
N PHE A 9 -5.91 -1.93 -71.21
CA PHE A 9 -6.83 -3.05 -70.94
C PHE A 9 -6.53 -3.91 -69.68
N PHE A 10 -7.21 -3.55 -68.57
CA PHE A 10 -7.79 -4.33 -67.44
C PHE A 10 -6.89 -5.09 -66.42
N PRO A 11 -7.42 -5.53 -65.23
CA PRO A 11 -8.68 -5.20 -64.51
C PRO A 11 -8.46 -4.73 -63.04
N VAL A 12 -9.25 -3.83 -62.44
CA VAL A 12 -10.53 -4.09 -61.73
C VAL A 12 -10.53 -5.38 -60.88
N LEU A 13 -9.87 -5.38 -59.72
CA LEU A 13 -10.12 -6.37 -58.65
C LEU A 13 -9.46 -5.96 -57.31
N CYS A 14 -9.77 -4.76 -56.79
CA CYS A 14 -9.37 -4.41 -55.42
C CYS A 14 -10.27 -3.31 -54.81
N ARG A 15 -11.59 -3.46 -54.91
CA ARG A 15 -12.53 -2.50 -54.31
C ARG A 15 -13.70 -3.10 -53.52
N TRP A 16 -13.67 -4.41 -53.28
CA TRP A 16 -14.74 -5.12 -52.56
C TRP A 16 -14.30 -5.79 -51.25
N LEU A 17 -13.12 -5.48 -50.71
CA LEU A 17 -12.67 -6.02 -49.41
C LEU A 17 -12.75 -5.02 -48.24
N TRP A 18 -13.26 -3.80 -48.46
CA TRP A 18 -13.32 -2.74 -47.44
C TRP A 18 -14.72 -2.46 -46.88
N LEU A 19 -15.74 -3.22 -47.28
CA LEU A 19 -17.13 -3.00 -46.82
C LEU A 19 -17.69 -4.09 -45.87
N LEU A 20 -16.86 -5.02 -45.41
CA LEU A 20 -17.27 -6.12 -44.51
C LEU A 20 -16.52 -6.14 -43.16
N VAL A 21 -15.83 -5.05 -42.81
CA VAL A 21 -15.08 -4.92 -41.53
C VAL A 21 -15.76 -3.94 -40.55
N LEU A 22 -16.88 -3.31 -40.92
CA LEU A 22 -17.54 -2.28 -40.10
C LEU A 22 -18.84 -2.72 -39.39
N LEU A 23 -19.11 -4.03 -39.28
CA LEU A 23 -20.26 -4.55 -38.52
C LEU A 23 -19.91 -5.72 -37.58
N ALA A 24 -18.67 -5.77 -37.10
CA ALA A 24 -18.36 -6.52 -35.88
C ALA A 24 -18.58 -5.58 -34.69
N VAL A 25 -19.86 -5.44 -34.30
CA VAL A 25 -20.17 -5.01 -32.93
C VAL A 25 -19.62 -6.10 -32.03
N ASP A 26 -18.47 -5.84 -31.40
CA ASP A 26 -17.91 -6.65 -30.32
C ASP A 26 -18.94 -6.68 -29.18
N VAL A 27 -19.84 -7.66 -29.23
CA VAL A 27 -20.53 -8.14 -28.04
C VAL A 27 -19.47 -8.92 -27.28
N ALA A 28 -18.65 -8.20 -26.52
CA ALA A 28 -17.78 -8.83 -25.54
C ALA A 28 -18.65 -9.77 -24.69
N PRO A 29 -18.32 -11.07 -24.61
CA PRO A 29 -19.10 -11.98 -23.78
C PRO A 29 -19.10 -11.41 -22.37
N ALA A 30 -20.29 -11.31 -21.77
CA ALA A 30 -20.43 -10.99 -20.36
C ALA A 30 -19.50 -11.93 -19.59
N ARG A 31 -18.37 -11.40 -19.10
CA ARG A 31 -17.45 -12.17 -18.26
C ARG A 31 -18.31 -12.71 -17.12
N ALA A 32 -18.46 -14.03 -17.08
CA ALA A 32 -19.12 -14.70 -15.97
C ALA A 32 -18.52 -14.14 -14.67
N GLN A 33 -19.37 -13.64 -13.78
CA GLN A 33 -18.92 -13.17 -12.48
C GLN A 33 -18.15 -14.33 -11.83
N ALA A 34 -16.89 -14.07 -11.45
CA ALA A 34 -16.17 -14.99 -10.60
C ALA A 34 -17.03 -15.28 -9.37
N PRO A 35 -17.14 -16.55 -8.93
CA PRO A 35 -17.93 -16.89 -7.75
C PRO A 35 -17.49 -16.03 -6.56
N PRO A 36 -18.41 -15.64 -5.67
CA PRO A 36 -18.08 -14.83 -4.50
C PRO A 36 -17.01 -15.53 -3.67
N PHE A 37 -16.01 -14.77 -3.21
CA PHE A 37 -14.83 -15.27 -2.49
C PHE A 37 -15.13 -15.72 -1.04
N SER A 38 -16.41 -15.96 -0.71
CA SER A 38 -16.99 -15.86 0.63
C SER A 38 -17.20 -17.18 1.39
N ASP A 39 -16.60 -18.30 0.95
CA ASP A 39 -16.71 -19.55 1.73
C ASP A 39 -16.06 -19.36 3.12
N GLY A 40 -16.89 -19.26 4.17
CA GLY A 40 -16.49 -19.44 5.57
C GLY A 40 -16.12 -18.21 6.41
N PHE A 41 -16.71 -17.02 6.20
CA PHE A 41 -16.54 -15.90 7.15
C PHE A 41 -17.61 -15.91 8.25
N ASP A 42 -17.20 -16.18 9.49
CA ASP A 42 -18.08 -16.27 10.67
C ASP A 42 -17.99 -15.01 11.56
N GLU A 43 -18.13 -13.83 10.95
CA GLU A 43 -18.25 -12.55 11.69
C GLU A 43 -19.46 -11.71 11.22
N PRO A 44 -20.70 -12.12 11.57
CA PRO A 44 -21.91 -11.46 11.09
C PRO A 44 -21.98 -9.97 11.45
N ALA A 45 -21.45 -9.58 12.61
CA ALA A 45 -21.43 -8.19 13.07
C ALA A 45 -20.53 -7.30 12.20
N LEU A 46 -19.33 -7.78 11.84
CA LEU A 46 -18.40 -7.05 10.97
C LEU A 46 -18.95 -6.91 9.56
N VAL A 47 -19.49 -8.01 8.99
CA VAL A 47 -20.17 -7.98 7.69
C VAL A 47 -21.32 -6.97 7.69
N GLY A 48 -22.13 -6.94 8.74
CA GLY A 48 -23.22 -5.98 8.91
C GLY A 48 -22.74 -4.52 8.95
N ARG A 49 -21.64 -4.23 9.66
CA ARG A 49 -21.04 -2.88 9.72
C ARG A 49 -20.58 -2.41 8.35
N VAL A 50 -19.84 -3.25 7.63
CA VAL A 50 -19.36 -2.95 6.28
C VAL A 50 -20.54 -2.75 5.31
N ALA A 51 -21.53 -3.63 5.38
CA ALA A 51 -22.74 -3.52 4.57
C ALA A 51 -23.46 -2.18 4.82
N ALA A 52 -23.58 -1.76 6.08
CA ALA A 52 -24.19 -0.48 6.42
C ALA A 52 -23.41 0.73 5.85
N ALA A 53 -22.08 0.69 5.83
CA ALA A 53 -21.26 1.74 5.22
C ALA A 53 -21.48 1.83 3.69
N LEU A 54 -21.51 0.68 3.02
CA LEU A 54 -21.81 0.59 1.58
C LEU A 54 -23.23 1.09 1.29
N GLU A 55 -24.23 0.71 2.10
CA GLU A 55 -25.58 1.25 1.96
C GLU A 55 -25.61 2.77 2.16
N ASN A 56 -24.85 3.31 3.11
CA ASN A 56 -24.82 4.73 3.41
C ASN A 56 -24.42 5.57 2.18
N ILE A 57 -23.33 5.18 1.51
CA ILE A 57 -22.85 5.89 0.30
C ILE A 57 -23.81 5.75 -0.89
N THR A 58 -24.72 4.75 -0.87
CA THR A 58 -25.75 4.62 -1.91
C THR A 58 -27.01 5.41 -1.63
N ARG A 59 -27.39 5.57 -0.36
CA ARG A 59 -28.64 6.22 0.06
C ARG A 59 -28.49 7.72 0.25
N ARG A 60 -27.30 8.18 0.64
CA ARG A 60 -27.05 9.59 0.94
C ARG A 60 -26.42 10.30 -0.26
N ILE A 61 -27.27 10.98 -1.02
CA ILE A 61 -26.85 11.82 -2.15
C ILE A 61 -26.41 13.18 -1.61
N ARG A 62 -25.22 13.63 -2.00
CA ARG A 62 -24.74 14.99 -1.76
C ARG A 62 -24.39 15.63 -3.11
N PRO A 63 -25.10 16.69 -3.54
CA PRO A 63 -24.83 17.31 -4.84
C PRO A 63 -23.35 17.70 -5.00
N GLY A 64 -22.77 17.35 -6.14
CA GLY A 64 -21.36 17.63 -6.46
C GLY A 64 -20.34 16.79 -5.68
N GLN A 65 -20.76 15.73 -4.97
CA GLN A 65 -19.87 14.86 -4.22
C GLN A 65 -20.14 13.37 -4.50
N ILE A 66 -19.09 12.56 -4.42
CA ILE A 66 -19.14 11.09 -4.48
C ILE A 66 -18.89 10.52 -3.09
N GLY A 67 -19.74 9.58 -2.67
CA GLY A 67 -19.57 8.82 -1.44
C GLY A 67 -18.60 7.64 -1.62
N TYR A 68 -17.63 7.53 -0.72
CA TYR A 68 -16.68 6.43 -0.60
C TYR A 68 -16.88 5.71 0.73
N ALA A 69 -16.87 4.37 0.70
CA ALA A 69 -16.86 3.53 1.89
C ALA A 69 -15.50 2.82 1.94
N THR A 70 -14.74 3.05 3.00
CA THR A 70 -13.38 2.52 3.18
C THR A 70 -13.36 1.53 4.32
N LEU A 71 -12.76 0.36 4.10
CA LEU A 71 -12.34 -0.58 5.12
C LEU A 71 -10.81 -0.53 5.20
N TRP A 72 -10.24 -0.46 6.39
CA TRP A 72 -8.78 -0.39 6.57
C TRP A 72 -8.36 -0.89 7.95
N ASP A 73 -7.09 -1.23 8.12
CA ASP A 73 -6.51 -1.78 9.37
C ASP A 73 -5.38 -0.91 9.96
N GLY A 74 -5.12 0.24 9.34
CA GLY A 74 -3.96 1.09 9.60
C GLY A 74 -2.91 1.08 8.50
N ASN A 75 -2.87 0.02 7.69
CA ASN A 75 -1.82 -0.23 6.72
C ASN A 75 -2.35 -0.28 5.30
N PHE A 76 -3.35 -1.13 5.05
CA PHE A 76 -3.96 -1.30 3.74
C PHE A 76 -5.44 -0.95 3.81
N TYR A 77 -6.06 -0.80 2.64
CA TYR A 77 -7.48 -0.49 2.55
C TYR A 77 -8.13 -1.23 1.38
N VAL A 78 -9.45 -1.34 1.49
CA VAL A 78 -10.36 -1.55 0.38
C VAL A 78 -11.39 -0.42 0.42
N GLN A 79 -11.48 0.35 -0.65
CA GLN A 79 -12.37 1.49 -0.78
C GLN A 79 -13.32 1.30 -1.95
N CYS A 80 -14.62 1.48 -1.71
CA CYS A 80 -15.65 1.34 -2.73
C CYS A 80 -16.43 2.64 -2.91
N ARG A 81 -16.85 2.89 -4.14
CA ARG A 81 -17.82 3.94 -4.48
C ARG A 81 -18.92 3.37 -5.37
N ARG A 82 -20.06 4.05 -5.38
CA ARG A 82 -21.13 3.77 -6.36
C ARG A 82 -20.83 4.48 -7.68
N LEU A 83 -20.89 3.74 -8.78
CA LEU A 83 -20.77 4.27 -10.14
C LEU A 83 -22.12 4.77 -10.65
N ALA A 84 -22.12 5.55 -11.74
CA ALA A 84 -23.31 6.13 -12.33
C ALA A 84 -24.35 5.07 -12.77
N ASP A 85 -23.90 3.90 -13.22
CA ASP A 85 -24.75 2.77 -13.62
C ASP A 85 -25.20 1.89 -12.43
N ARG A 86 -25.04 2.40 -11.20
CA ARG A 86 -25.35 1.75 -9.91
C ARG A 86 -24.45 0.58 -9.54
N LYS A 87 -23.45 0.23 -10.34
CA LYS A 87 -22.40 -0.73 -9.96
C LYS A 87 -21.57 -0.20 -8.80
N PHE A 88 -20.86 -1.08 -8.11
CA PHE A 88 -19.80 -0.67 -7.18
C PHE A 88 -18.45 -0.79 -7.88
N GLY A 89 -17.70 0.30 -7.91
CA GLY A 89 -16.28 0.28 -8.25
C GLY A 89 -15.49 0.29 -6.96
N CYS A 90 -14.70 -0.76 -6.73
CA CYS A 90 -13.85 -0.89 -5.56
C CYS A 90 -12.38 -0.91 -5.96
N GLU A 91 -11.55 -0.32 -5.12
CA GLU A 91 -10.09 -0.30 -5.22
C GLU A 91 -9.48 -0.77 -3.90
N ALA A 92 -8.41 -1.56 -3.97
CA ALA A 92 -7.65 -2.06 -2.84
C ALA A 92 -6.19 -1.66 -3.01
N ALA A 93 -5.52 -1.41 -1.89
CA ALA A 93 -4.16 -0.86 -1.87
C ALA A 93 -3.15 -1.71 -2.67
N GLY A 94 -2.28 -1.07 -3.43
CA GLY A 94 -1.27 -1.73 -4.25
C GLY A 94 0.17 -1.29 -3.94
N PRO A 95 1.17 -2.08 -4.35
CA PRO A 95 2.58 -1.80 -4.03
C PRO A 95 3.16 -0.60 -4.79
N ALA A 96 2.52 -0.12 -5.85
CA ALA A 96 3.07 0.99 -6.65
C ALA A 96 3.03 2.32 -5.88
N MET A 97 1.90 2.64 -5.23
CA MET A 97 1.80 3.83 -4.39
C MET A 97 2.23 3.57 -2.94
N GLN A 98 2.13 2.32 -2.47
CA GLN A 98 2.52 1.92 -1.12
C GLN A 98 3.56 0.78 -1.15
N PRO A 99 4.86 1.08 -1.37
CA PRO A 99 5.88 0.04 -1.56
C PRO A 99 6.03 -0.94 -0.41
N SER A 100 5.70 -0.53 0.82
CA SER A 100 5.66 -1.43 1.98
C SER A 100 4.74 -2.64 1.77
N LEU A 101 3.70 -2.53 0.92
CA LEU A 101 2.81 -3.64 0.57
C LEU A 101 3.45 -4.68 -0.35
N ALA A 102 4.60 -4.42 -0.98
CA ALA A 102 5.26 -5.43 -1.82
C ALA A 102 5.59 -6.72 -1.05
N ARG A 103 5.81 -6.59 0.27
CA ARG A 103 6.10 -7.71 1.18
C ARG A 103 4.84 -8.39 1.70
N VAL A 104 3.76 -7.62 1.84
CA VAL A 104 2.46 -8.13 2.27
C VAL A 104 1.78 -8.87 1.12
N LEU A 105 1.80 -8.30 -0.08
CA LEU A 105 1.21 -8.84 -1.30
C LEU A 105 2.21 -9.72 -2.05
N THR A 106 2.54 -10.87 -1.48
CA THR A 106 3.39 -11.90 -2.14
C THR A 106 2.78 -12.36 -3.47
N GLU A 107 3.58 -13.00 -4.33
CA GLU A 107 3.09 -13.52 -5.62
C GLU A 107 1.84 -14.41 -5.47
N GLU A 108 1.86 -15.29 -4.48
CA GLU A 108 0.73 -16.17 -4.13
C GLU A 108 -0.53 -15.36 -3.75
N ARG A 109 -0.37 -14.34 -2.90
CA ARG A 109 -1.47 -13.45 -2.47
C ARG A 109 -2.02 -12.62 -3.63
N ARG A 110 -1.15 -12.12 -4.51
CA ARG A 110 -1.56 -11.43 -5.75
C ARG A 110 -2.30 -12.36 -6.71
N GLY A 111 -1.85 -13.62 -6.81
CA GLY A 111 -2.55 -14.66 -7.57
C GLY A 111 -3.96 -14.92 -7.07
N ARG A 112 -4.18 -14.93 -5.74
CA ARG A 112 -5.52 -15.02 -5.13
C ARG A 112 -6.41 -13.80 -5.43
N MET A 113 -5.85 -12.60 -5.40
CA MET A 113 -6.61 -11.39 -5.79
C MET A 113 -7.06 -11.48 -7.24
N ALA A 114 -6.13 -11.86 -8.13
CA ALA A 114 -6.39 -12.00 -9.57
C ALA A 114 -7.46 -13.08 -9.86
N SER A 115 -7.38 -14.24 -9.21
CA SER A 115 -8.39 -15.31 -9.37
C SER A 115 -9.78 -14.90 -8.87
N SER A 116 -9.84 -13.95 -7.94
CA SER A 116 -11.08 -13.35 -7.43
C SER A 116 -11.58 -12.18 -8.30
N GLY A 117 -10.93 -11.91 -9.43
CA GLY A 117 -11.37 -10.89 -10.39
C GLY A 117 -10.89 -9.47 -10.09
N TRP A 118 -9.94 -9.29 -9.17
CA TRP A 118 -9.24 -8.03 -8.97
C TRP A 118 -8.13 -7.88 -10.01
N VAL A 119 -8.00 -6.71 -10.61
CA VAL A 119 -6.97 -6.41 -11.63
C VAL A 119 -6.17 -5.19 -11.22
N VAL A 120 -4.90 -5.12 -11.60
CA VAL A 120 -4.06 -3.95 -11.30
C VAL A 120 -4.52 -2.77 -12.17
N ASP A 121 -4.83 -1.63 -11.56
CA ASP A 121 -5.06 -0.36 -12.25
C ASP A 121 -3.72 0.18 -12.74
N PRO A 122 -3.49 0.31 -14.05
CA PRO A 122 -2.22 0.82 -14.58
C PRO A 122 -1.94 2.26 -14.19
N ARG A 123 -2.93 3.02 -13.69
CA ARG A 123 -2.76 4.43 -13.33
C ARG A 123 -2.11 4.62 -11.96
N PHE A 124 -2.44 3.78 -10.98
CA PHE A 124 -1.99 3.94 -9.60
C PHE A 124 -1.39 2.67 -9.01
N GLY A 125 -1.48 1.54 -9.72
CA GLY A 125 -1.06 0.22 -9.25
C GLY A 125 -1.92 -0.38 -8.15
N ASN A 126 -3.03 0.27 -7.76
CA ASN A 126 -4.07 -0.30 -6.91
C ASN A 126 -4.73 -1.50 -7.60
N TYR A 127 -5.31 -2.41 -6.82
CA TYR A 127 -6.16 -3.46 -7.36
C TYR A 127 -7.59 -2.97 -7.48
N VAL A 128 -8.22 -3.10 -8.64
CA VAL A 128 -9.61 -2.66 -8.87
C VAL A 128 -10.50 -3.82 -9.23
N ARG A 129 -11.75 -3.76 -8.77
CA ARG A 129 -12.82 -4.69 -9.14
C ARG A 129 -14.14 -3.92 -9.25
N THR A 130 -14.94 -4.29 -10.25
CA THR A 130 -16.30 -3.78 -10.38
C THR A 130 -17.29 -4.89 -10.05
N PHE A 131 -18.24 -4.58 -9.17
CA PHE A 131 -19.34 -5.46 -8.80
C PHE A 131 -20.62 -4.96 -9.46
N ALA A 132 -21.48 -5.89 -9.86
CA ALA A 132 -22.69 -5.52 -10.56
C ALA A 132 -23.73 -4.88 -9.63
N ALA A 133 -24.68 -4.15 -10.21
CA ALA A 133 -25.64 -3.36 -9.45
C ALA A 133 -26.60 -4.23 -8.61
N GLU A 134 -26.78 -5.47 -9.01
CA GLU A 134 -27.63 -6.49 -8.39
C GLU A 134 -26.91 -7.33 -7.33
N THR A 135 -25.59 -7.18 -7.18
CA THR A 135 -24.83 -7.88 -6.13
C THR A 135 -25.37 -7.45 -4.75
N PRO A 136 -25.84 -8.38 -3.91
CA PRO A 136 -26.29 -8.03 -2.56
C PRO A 136 -25.17 -7.39 -1.76
N VAL A 137 -25.47 -6.31 -1.04
CA VAL A 137 -24.46 -5.54 -0.30
C VAL A 137 -23.75 -6.39 0.77
N SER A 138 -24.45 -7.37 1.37
CA SER A 138 -23.84 -8.32 2.31
C SER A 138 -22.82 -9.25 1.65
N VAL A 139 -23.09 -9.70 0.42
CA VAL A 139 -22.15 -10.52 -0.37
C VAL A 139 -20.93 -9.68 -0.77
N LEU A 140 -21.16 -8.43 -1.19
CA LEU A 140 -20.08 -7.48 -1.48
C LEU A 140 -19.22 -7.27 -0.23
N ALA A 141 -19.83 -6.93 0.91
CA ALA A 141 -19.15 -6.74 2.19
C ALA A 141 -18.28 -7.94 2.60
N ALA A 142 -18.82 -9.16 2.48
CA ALA A 142 -18.06 -10.38 2.75
C ALA A 142 -16.87 -10.56 1.81
N ASP A 143 -17.02 -10.24 0.51
CA ASP A 143 -15.92 -10.30 -0.47
C ASP A 143 -14.81 -9.28 -0.14
N LEU A 144 -15.16 -8.05 0.24
CA LEU A 144 -14.17 -7.03 0.64
C LEU A 144 -13.38 -7.46 1.88
N LEU A 145 -14.05 -8.03 2.89
CA LEU A 145 -13.39 -8.56 4.09
C LEU A 145 -12.49 -9.77 3.76
N ALA A 146 -12.92 -10.60 2.81
CA ALA A 146 -12.14 -11.74 2.36
C ALA A 146 -10.85 -11.32 1.65
N VAL A 147 -10.87 -10.22 0.89
CA VAL A 147 -9.68 -9.59 0.32
C VAL A 147 -8.72 -9.16 1.43
N ILE A 148 -9.23 -8.44 2.44
CA ILE A 148 -8.42 -8.02 3.61
C ILE A 148 -7.75 -9.21 4.30
N ALA A 149 -8.53 -10.21 4.69
CA ALA A 149 -8.02 -11.34 5.46
C ALA A 149 -7.05 -12.21 4.65
N ARG A 150 -7.37 -12.54 3.39
CA ARG A 150 -6.63 -13.57 2.62
C ARG A 150 -5.54 -13.01 1.73
N SER A 151 -5.69 -11.78 1.25
CA SER A 151 -4.72 -11.14 0.38
C SER A 151 -3.73 -10.29 1.15
N TYR A 152 -4.19 -9.58 2.19
CA TYR A 152 -3.30 -8.79 3.03
C TYR A 152 -2.86 -9.52 4.31
N GLY A 153 -3.56 -10.59 4.72
CA GLY A 153 -3.29 -11.22 6.01
C GLY A 153 -3.76 -10.34 7.18
N GLY A 154 -4.78 -9.51 6.93
CA GLY A 154 -5.30 -8.58 7.92
C GLY A 154 -6.03 -9.25 9.06
N ASP A 155 -5.87 -8.72 10.26
CA ASP A 155 -6.66 -9.09 11.44
C ASP A 155 -8.03 -8.40 11.37
N LEU A 156 -9.08 -9.21 11.18
CA LEU A 156 -10.45 -8.72 11.03
C LEU A 156 -10.98 -7.98 12.26
N SER A 157 -10.47 -8.30 13.44
CA SER A 157 -10.88 -7.64 14.69
C SER A 157 -10.47 -6.15 14.74
N ARG A 158 -9.51 -5.76 13.91
CA ARG A 158 -8.92 -4.40 13.85
C ARG A 158 -9.47 -3.56 12.71
N ILE A 159 -10.39 -4.10 11.91
CA ILE A 159 -10.87 -3.41 10.72
C ILE A 159 -11.77 -2.25 11.09
N GLU A 160 -11.31 -1.06 10.75
CA GLU A 160 -12.07 0.16 10.82
C GLU A 160 -12.90 0.34 9.54
N THR A 161 -14.00 1.07 9.67
CA THR A 161 -14.90 1.35 8.55
C THR A 161 -15.31 2.80 8.61
N GLU A 162 -15.11 3.52 7.51
CA GLU A 162 -15.48 4.93 7.39
C GLU A 162 -16.23 5.21 6.09
N THR A 163 -16.94 6.33 6.06
CA THR A 163 -17.56 6.86 4.85
C THR A 163 -17.21 8.33 4.67
N GLU A 164 -16.79 8.71 3.48
CA GLU A 164 -16.40 10.08 3.14
C GLU A 164 -17.15 10.56 1.88
N TRP A 165 -17.41 11.86 1.76
CA TRP A 165 -17.96 12.48 0.55
C TRP A 165 -16.96 13.48 0.00
N ILE A 166 -16.41 13.16 -1.16
CA ILE A 166 -15.34 13.93 -1.82
C ILE A 166 -15.92 14.61 -3.05
N ALA A 167 -15.39 15.77 -3.43
CA ALA A 167 -15.81 16.47 -4.64
C ALA A 167 -15.81 15.53 -5.86
N ASP A 168 -16.88 15.57 -6.65
CA ASP A 168 -17.01 14.80 -7.89
C ASP A 168 -16.14 15.44 -8.98
N THR A 169 -14.85 15.14 -8.95
CA THR A 169 -13.89 15.57 -9.96
C THR A 169 -13.32 14.35 -10.69
N PRO A 170 -12.87 14.49 -11.95
CA PRO A 170 -12.34 13.37 -12.71
C PRO A 170 -11.18 12.64 -12.03
N CYS A 171 -10.35 13.39 -11.29
CA CYS A 171 -9.13 12.92 -10.64
C CYS A 171 -9.14 13.44 -9.20
N PRO A 172 -9.92 12.77 -8.31
CA PRO A 172 -10.03 13.19 -6.93
C PRO A 172 -8.69 12.99 -6.20
N PRO A 173 -8.40 13.80 -5.16
CA PRO A 173 -7.15 13.69 -4.42
C PRO A 173 -6.96 12.30 -3.83
N ARG A 174 -5.73 11.79 -3.91
CA ARG A 174 -5.32 10.52 -3.32
C ARG A 174 -4.22 10.74 -2.30
N ASN A 175 -4.21 9.91 -1.25
CA ASN A 175 -3.09 9.88 -0.30
C ASN A 175 -1.76 9.69 -1.05
N GLY A 176 -0.74 10.43 -0.61
CA GLY A 176 0.56 10.48 -1.26
C GLY A 176 1.30 9.16 -1.28
N TYR A 177 2.33 9.09 -2.14
CA TYR A 177 3.26 7.97 -2.19
C TYR A 177 3.90 7.69 -0.82
N SER A 178 4.23 6.42 -0.58
CA SER A 178 4.90 5.87 0.61
C SER A 178 4.20 6.03 1.96
N GLN A 179 3.08 6.75 2.00
CA GLN A 179 2.27 6.90 3.19
C GLN A 179 1.41 5.67 3.48
N ASN A 180 0.97 5.55 4.73
CA ASN A 180 -0.08 4.61 5.06
C ASN A 180 -1.33 4.89 4.25
N LEU A 181 -1.94 3.84 3.73
CA LEU A 181 -3.11 3.94 2.85
C LEU A 181 -2.82 4.78 1.59
N ALA A 182 -1.58 4.76 1.08
CA ALA A 182 -1.23 5.51 -0.13
C ALA A 182 -2.12 5.10 -1.31
N GLY A 183 -2.44 6.09 -2.14
CA GLY A 183 -3.35 5.92 -3.26
C GLY A 183 -4.83 5.89 -2.88
N ARG A 184 -5.22 5.86 -1.61
CA ARG A 184 -6.63 5.94 -1.19
C ARG A 184 -7.21 7.30 -1.60
N VAL A 185 -8.42 7.35 -2.16
CA VAL A 185 -9.09 8.64 -2.40
C VAL A 185 -9.48 9.27 -1.06
N SER A 186 -9.04 10.50 -0.81
CA SER A 186 -9.18 11.22 0.46
C SER A 186 -8.93 12.72 0.25
N ASP A 187 -9.76 13.59 0.82
CA ASP A 187 -9.50 15.05 0.88
C ASP A 187 -9.25 15.51 2.33
N ALA A 188 -8.74 14.59 3.17
CA ALA A 188 -8.37 14.90 4.54
C ALA A 188 -7.32 16.03 4.57
N PRO A 189 -7.52 17.09 5.38
CA PRO A 189 -6.59 18.23 5.45
C PRO A 189 -5.15 17.83 5.75
N SER A 190 -4.95 16.79 6.56
CA SER A 190 -3.63 16.24 6.93
C SER A 190 -2.85 15.65 5.75
N MET A 191 -3.53 15.25 4.67
CA MET A 191 -2.92 14.57 3.53
C MET A 191 -2.63 15.51 2.36
N ARG A 192 -3.10 16.76 2.41
CA ARG A 192 -3.01 17.70 1.28
C ARG A 192 -1.59 18.02 0.82
N ALA A 193 -0.63 18.02 1.75
CA ALA A 193 0.76 18.32 1.43
C ALA A 193 1.41 17.26 0.52
N THR A 194 0.92 16.03 0.58
CA THR A 194 1.47 14.87 -0.13
C THR A 194 0.49 14.29 -1.14
N ALA A 195 -0.71 14.84 -1.26
CA ALA A 195 -1.77 14.28 -2.08
C ALA A 195 -1.39 14.26 -3.57
N VAL A 196 -1.74 13.15 -4.23
CA VAL A 196 -1.67 13.05 -5.69
C VAL A 196 -2.97 13.59 -6.28
N HIS A 197 -2.88 14.66 -7.06
CA HIS A 197 -4.01 15.30 -7.73
C HIS A 197 -4.16 14.89 -9.21
N ASP A 198 -3.19 14.15 -9.74
CA ASP A 198 -3.20 13.66 -11.11
C ASP A 198 -4.05 12.40 -11.29
N CYS A 199 -4.41 12.13 -12.54
CA CYS A 199 -5.20 10.95 -12.93
C CYS A 199 -4.38 9.66 -13.04
N PHE A 200 -3.07 9.78 -12.87
CA PHE A 200 -2.08 8.71 -12.90
C PHE A 200 -0.94 9.06 -11.95
N PHE A 201 -0.26 8.05 -11.45
CA PHE A 201 0.93 8.14 -10.64
C PHE A 201 2.06 7.44 -11.40
N THR A 202 3.13 8.18 -11.65
CA THR A 202 4.37 7.62 -12.18
C THR A 202 5.34 7.53 -11.00
N PRO A 203 5.67 6.33 -10.51
CA PRO A 203 6.67 6.21 -9.47
C PRO A 203 8.00 6.77 -10.00
N GLU A 204 8.74 7.45 -9.14
CA GLU A 204 10.15 7.69 -9.43
C GLU A 204 10.84 6.32 -9.62
N PRO A 205 11.84 6.23 -10.51
CA PRO A 205 12.61 5.01 -10.66
C PRO A 205 13.11 4.58 -9.27
N PRO A 206 12.83 3.34 -8.83
CA PRO A 206 13.24 2.90 -7.51
C PRO A 206 14.77 3.06 -7.41
N ALA A 207 15.23 3.59 -6.29
CA ALA A 207 16.65 3.55 -5.98
C ALA A 207 17.12 2.07 -5.98
N PRO A 208 18.42 1.80 -6.21
CA PRO A 208 18.93 0.44 -6.18
C PRO A 208 18.52 -0.27 -4.89
N GLU A 209 17.69 -1.31 -5.02
CA GLU A 209 17.23 -2.08 -3.87
C GLU A 209 18.41 -2.89 -3.31
N ALA A 210 18.71 -2.65 -2.04
CA ALA A 210 19.56 -3.52 -1.27
C ALA A 210 18.84 -4.84 -0.99
N ARG A 211 19.52 -5.95 -1.31
CA ARG A 211 19.02 -7.32 -1.15
C ARG A 211 19.45 -7.96 0.16
N SER A 212 20.25 -7.25 0.94
CA SER A 212 20.74 -7.69 2.24
C SER A 212 20.94 -6.50 3.17
N ALA A 213 20.95 -6.76 4.48
CA ALA A 213 21.34 -5.80 5.49
C ALA A 213 22.76 -5.23 5.25
N GLY A 214 23.67 -6.04 4.69
CA GLY A 214 25.02 -5.61 4.31
C GLY A 214 25.02 -4.57 3.18
N GLU A 215 24.17 -4.77 2.16
CA GLU A 215 23.99 -3.78 1.09
C GLU A 215 23.33 -2.48 1.62
N LEU A 216 22.35 -2.58 2.52
CA LEU A 216 21.79 -1.39 3.18
C LEU A 216 22.83 -0.66 4.03
N SER A 217 23.68 -1.40 4.73
CA SER A 217 24.79 -0.82 5.51
C SER A 217 25.79 -0.10 4.61
N ALA A 218 26.02 -0.58 3.38
CA ALA A 218 26.86 0.11 2.41
C ALA A 218 26.22 1.42 1.90
N LEU A 219 24.89 1.48 1.78
CA LEU A 219 24.16 2.66 1.33
C LEU A 219 24.03 3.73 2.43
N TYR A 220 23.60 3.33 3.63
CA TYR A 220 23.16 4.25 4.68
C TYR A 220 24.00 4.20 5.96
N GLY A 221 24.96 3.26 6.07
CA GLY A 221 25.69 3.01 7.32
C GLY A 221 26.45 4.24 7.84
N ALA A 222 27.06 5.02 6.95
CA ALA A 222 27.78 6.23 7.34
C ALA A 222 26.84 7.32 7.90
N GLU A 223 25.68 7.49 7.29
CA GLU A 223 24.67 8.48 7.70
C GLU A 223 24.04 8.09 9.05
N VAL A 224 23.63 6.82 9.20
CA VAL A 224 23.08 6.31 10.45
C VAL A 224 24.12 6.37 11.59
N ALA A 225 25.38 6.01 11.31
CA ALA A 225 26.45 6.11 12.31
C ALA A 225 26.71 7.57 12.74
N ALA A 226 26.63 8.54 11.82
CA ALA A 226 26.78 9.95 12.14
C ALA A 226 25.66 10.45 13.08
N GLU A 227 24.42 10.00 12.88
CA GLU A 227 23.32 10.34 13.80
C GLU A 227 23.49 9.69 15.17
N ILE A 228 23.94 8.43 15.24
CA ILE A 228 24.25 7.77 16.51
C ILE A 228 25.37 8.54 17.25
N GLN A 229 26.41 8.96 16.52
CA GLN A 229 27.46 9.80 17.07
C GLN A 229 26.91 11.13 17.60
N ARG A 230 25.99 11.78 16.86
CA ARG A 230 25.32 13.00 17.31
C ARG A 230 24.59 12.79 18.63
N LEU A 231 23.85 11.69 18.78
CA LEU A 231 23.18 11.33 20.04
C LEU A 231 24.20 11.14 21.17
N ARG A 232 25.30 10.43 20.92
CA ARG A 232 26.40 10.21 21.89
C ARG A 232 27.01 11.52 22.37
N VAL A 233 27.34 12.42 21.45
CA VAL A 233 27.92 13.75 21.76
C VAL A 233 26.93 14.63 22.54
N ASN A 234 25.64 14.52 22.24
CA ASN A 234 24.58 15.32 22.87
C ASN A 234 23.87 14.57 24.02
N SER A 235 24.54 13.62 24.68
CA SER A 235 23.93 12.73 25.68
C SER A 235 23.33 13.43 26.91
N ALA A 236 23.70 14.67 27.18
CA ALA A 236 23.11 15.52 28.23
C ALA A 236 21.83 16.25 27.79
N ARG A 237 21.43 16.16 26.52
CA ARG A 237 20.27 16.85 25.93
C ARG A 237 19.17 15.84 25.62
N ARG A 238 17.93 16.33 25.58
CA ARG A 238 16.77 15.56 25.09
C ARG A 238 16.72 15.61 23.56
N VAL A 239 17.57 14.81 22.93
CA VAL A 239 17.64 14.65 21.47
C VAL A 239 17.28 13.22 21.10
N TYR A 240 16.78 13.01 19.89
CA TYR A 240 16.49 11.69 19.38
C TYR A 240 16.71 11.62 17.87
N ALA A 241 16.80 10.40 17.35
CA ALA A 241 16.76 10.12 15.92
C ALA A 241 15.78 8.98 15.67
N VAL A 242 14.91 9.14 14.68
CA VAL A 242 14.01 8.09 14.19
C VAL A 242 14.47 7.69 12.80
N PHE A 243 14.78 6.41 12.62
CA PHE A 243 15.12 5.79 11.35
C PHE A 243 13.89 5.04 10.85
N SER A 244 13.20 5.61 9.86
CA SER A 244 11.89 5.15 9.39
C SER A 244 12.00 4.39 8.07
N ALA A 245 11.40 3.20 8.04
CA ALA A 245 11.19 2.37 6.85
C ALA A 245 9.80 2.62 6.19
N GLY A 246 9.13 3.73 6.55
CA GLY A 246 7.76 4.05 6.16
C GLY A 246 6.70 3.28 6.94
N ILE A 247 6.81 1.94 6.98
CA ILE A 247 5.85 1.06 7.69
C ILE A 247 6.23 0.77 9.14
N GLY A 248 7.47 1.03 9.53
CA GLY A 248 7.98 0.81 10.88
C GLY A 248 9.25 1.62 11.10
N TYR A 249 9.69 1.76 12.36
CA TYR A 249 10.89 2.53 12.67
C TYR A 249 11.73 1.89 13.78
N VAL A 250 12.99 2.33 13.83
CA VAL A 250 13.82 2.27 15.04
C VAL A 250 14.10 3.70 15.50
N GLN A 251 13.78 4.02 16.74
CA GLN A 251 14.05 5.32 17.36
C GLN A 251 15.11 5.16 18.42
N CYS A 252 16.13 6.02 18.44
CA CYS A 252 17.16 6.01 19.47
C CYS A 252 17.26 7.38 20.15
N MET A 253 17.56 7.36 21.45
CA MET A 253 17.82 8.56 22.26
C MET A 253 18.87 8.27 23.34
N PRO A 254 19.59 9.28 23.86
CA PRO A 254 20.43 9.12 25.03
C PRO A 254 19.60 8.75 26.27
N GLU A 255 19.97 7.68 26.95
CA GLU A 255 19.45 7.35 28.28
C GLU A 255 20.33 7.96 29.37
N SER A 256 21.65 7.93 29.14
CA SER A 256 22.66 8.48 30.03
C SER A 256 23.89 8.91 29.23
N PRO A 257 24.90 9.55 29.84
CA PRO A 257 26.17 9.84 29.18
C PRO A 257 26.91 8.61 28.63
N GLU A 258 26.57 7.41 29.10
CA GLU A 258 27.25 6.15 28.75
C GLU A 258 26.39 5.18 27.93
N ALA A 259 25.12 5.53 27.65
CA ALA A 259 24.20 4.59 27.01
C ALA A 259 23.15 5.27 26.13
N LEU A 260 22.80 4.56 25.05
CA LEU A 260 21.60 4.81 24.24
C LEU A 260 20.49 3.86 24.64
N TYR A 261 19.27 4.37 24.57
CA TYR A 261 18.05 3.59 24.57
C TYR A 261 17.44 3.67 23.18
N CYS A 262 17.16 2.50 22.59
CA CYS A 262 16.50 2.41 21.30
C CYS A 262 15.22 1.61 21.41
N GLU A 263 14.20 2.05 20.67
CA GLU A 263 12.92 1.40 20.52
C GLU A 263 12.71 0.96 19.09
N ALA A 264 12.25 -0.26 18.90
CA ALA A 264 11.76 -0.77 17.62
C ALA A 264 10.23 -0.84 17.68
N GLN A 265 9.57 -0.20 16.72
CA GLN A 265 8.12 -0.05 16.73
C GLN A 265 7.40 -1.40 16.75
N SER A 266 6.40 -1.54 17.63
CA SER A 266 5.61 -2.78 17.75
C SER A 266 4.21 -2.67 17.14
N ALA A 267 3.55 -3.82 16.96
CA ALA A 267 2.14 -3.90 16.58
C ALA A 267 1.15 -3.47 17.69
N GLU A 268 1.62 -3.34 18.94
CA GLU A 268 0.87 -2.74 20.06
C GLU A 268 0.84 -1.22 19.95
N SER A 269 2.00 -0.61 19.63
CA SER A 269 2.10 0.83 19.40
C SER A 269 1.40 1.26 18.11
N TRP A 270 1.50 0.44 17.06
CA TRP A 270 0.91 0.71 15.77
C TRP A 270 0.33 -0.56 15.15
N PRO A 271 -1.00 -0.70 15.19
CA PRO A 271 -1.72 -1.83 14.65
C PRO A 271 -1.34 -2.36 13.27
N ALA A 272 -1.03 -1.47 12.34
CA ALA A 272 -0.66 -1.80 10.96
C ALA A 272 0.48 -2.82 10.82
N LEU A 273 1.34 -2.91 11.84
CA LEU A 273 2.50 -3.78 11.84
C LEU A 273 2.16 -5.26 12.08
N SER A 274 0.94 -5.64 12.45
CA SER A 274 0.63 -7.06 12.75
C SER A 274 0.77 -7.99 11.55
N ALA A 275 0.56 -7.49 10.32
CA ALA A 275 0.79 -8.27 9.10
C ALA A 275 2.29 -8.42 8.77
N LEU A 276 3.13 -7.53 9.31
CA LEU A 276 4.56 -7.46 9.02
C LEU A 276 5.39 -8.16 10.11
N LEU A 277 5.03 -8.01 11.38
CA LEU A 277 5.72 -8.57 12.54
C LEU A 277 5.21 -10.00 12.85
N THR A 278 5.54 -10.92 11.95
CA THR A 278 5.27 -12.36 12.18
C THR A 278 6.12 -12.90 13.33
N PRO A 279 5.78 -14.06 13.92
CA PRO A 279 6.58 -14.67 15.00
C PRO A 279 8.07 -14.81 14.64
N GLU A 280 8.36 -15.13 13.38
CA GLU A 280 9.74 -15.26 12.89
C GLU A 280 10.49 -13.92 12.94
N ARG A 281 9.83 -12.81 12.59
CA ARG A 281 10.43 -11.48 12.63
C ARG A 281 10.54 -10.92 14.04
N VAL A 282 9.60 -11.24 14.92
CA VAL A 282 9.72 -10.95 16.36
C VAL A 282 10.90 -11.70 16.96
N ALA A 283 11.13 -12.96 16.58
CA ALA A 283 12.30 -13.70 17.03
C ALA A 283 13.63 -13.04 16.61
N LEU A 284 13.67 -12.33 15.47
CA LEU A 284 14.86 -11.56 15.05
C LEU A 284 15.09 -10.34 15.94
N LEU A 285 14.02 -9.64 16.38
CA LEU A 285 14.14 -8.57 17.38
C LEU A 285 14.74 -9.10 18.70
N HIS A 286 14.23 -10.24 19.18
CA HIS A 286 14.74 -10.89 20.40
C HIS A 286 16.20 -11.36 20.26
N GLN A 287 16.57 -11.91 19.12
CA GLN A 287 17.97 -12.27 18.82
C GLN A 287 18.88 -11.04 18.81
N ALA A 288 18.36 -9.89 18.36
CA ALA A 288 19.00 -8.60 18.46
C ALA A 288 18.87 -7.98 19.86
N GLY A 289 18.45 -8.73 20.89
CA GLY A 289 18.42 -8.32 22.29
C GLY A 289 17.35 -7.30 22.65
N PHE A 290 16.35 -7.08 21.80
CA PHE A 290 15.19 -6.25 22.15
C PHE A 290 14.26 -7.03 23.07
N GLU A 291 13.79 -6.36 24.11
CA GLU A 291 12.78 -6.87 25.05
C GLU A 291 11.38 -6.59 24.51
N ASP A 292 10.41 -7.43 24.92
CA ASP A 292 9.01 -7.25 24.55
C ASP A 292 8.45 -5.91 25.08
N PRO A 293 7.41 -5.37 24.40
CA PRO A 293 6.66 -4.23 24.92
C PRO A 293 6.21 -4.45 26.37
N GLY A 294 6.22 -3.36 27.14
CA GLY A 294 5.87 -3.37 28.56
C GLY A 294 5.13 -2.11 28.93
N TYR A 295 5.74 -1.24 29.73
CA TYR A 295 5.16 0.09 29.98
C TYR A 295 5.20 0.97 28.71
N ALA A 296 6.29 0.90 27.96
CA ALA A 296 6.36 1.49 26.62
C ALA A 296 5.77 0.48 25.62
N PRO A 297 4.98 0.93 24.63
CA PRO A 297 4.32 0.03 23.70
C PRO A 297 5.28 -0.52 22.63
N ASN A 298 6.56 -0.17 22.65
CA ASN A 298 7.57 -0.60 21.67
C ASN A 298 8.51 -1.66 22.24
N TYR A 299 9.13 -2.44 21.36
CA TYR A 299 10.25 -3.27 21.75
C TYR A 299 11.42 -2.37 22.13
N ALA A 300 12.19 -2.71 23.16
CA ALA A 300 13.22 -1.82 23.67
C ALA A 300 14.56 -2.51 23.89
N ARG A 301 15.66 -1.81 23.63
CA ARG A 301 17.01 -2.25 23.97
C ARG A 301 17.87 -1.08 24.43
N ARG A 302 18.74 -1.37 25.41
CA ARG A 302 19.80 -0.46 25.85
C ARG A 302 21.14 -0.87 25.22
N TYR A 303 21.90 0.12 24.80
CA TYR A 303 23.23 -0.04 24.23
C TYR A 303 24.22 0.81 25.01
N ARG A 304 25.24 0.17 25.59
CA ARG A 304 26.32 0.88 26.25
C ARG A 304 27.38 1.31 25.24
N PHE A 305 27.93 2.51 25.42
CA PHE A 305 28.91 3.10 24.51
C PHE A 305 30.29 2.45 24.55
N ASP A 306 30.59 1.66 25.59
CA ASP A 306 31.82 0.87 25.74
C ASP A 306 31.73 -0.50 25.05
N GLU A 307 30.52 -1.01 24.79
CA GLU A 307 30.28 -2.29 24.12
C GLU A 307 30.11 -2.14 22.61
N PHE A 308 29.55 -1.02 22.15
CA PHE A 308 29.25 -0.78 20.74
C PHE A 308 29.77 0.57 20.25
N ASP A 309 30.53 0.52 19.15
CA ASP A 309 30.84 1.73 18.39
C ASP A 309 29.65 2.16 17.50
N ASP A 310 29.73 3.37 16.96
CA ASP A 310 28.63 3.97 16.19
C ASP A 310 28.32 3.19 14.91
N GLY A 311 29.34 2.57 14.29
CA GLY A 311 29.19 1.75 13.09
C GLY A 311 28.50 0.40 13.38
N ALA A 312 28.84 -0.24 14.49
CA ALA A 312 28.21 -1.47 14.95
C ALA A 312 26.73 -1.25 15.28
N LEU A 313 26.40 -0.14 15.96
CA LEU A 313 25.00 0.22 16.22
C LEU A 313 24.25 0.54 14.92
N ALA A 314 24.87 1.28 13.99
CA ALA A 314 24.27 1.55 12.69
C ALA A 314 23.95 0.27 11.91
N ALA A 315 24.87 -0.70 11.91
CA ALA A 315 24.67 -2.00 11.28
C ALA A 315 23.52 -2.77 11.93
N ILE A 316 23.39 -2.75 13.26
CA ILE A 316 22.25 -3.38 13.96
C ILE A 316 20.94 -2.72 13.53
N ILE A 317 20.86 -1.39 13.56
CA ILE A 317 19.65 -0.64 13.18
C ILE A 317 19.25 -0.97 11.73
N LEU A 318 20.19 -0.92 10.79
CA LEU A 318 19.92 -1.23 9.38
C LEU A 318 19.55 -2.70 9.16
N THR A 319 20.11 -3.61 9.96
CA THR A 319 19.71 -5.03 9.95
C THR A 319 18.27 -5.19 10.42
N LEU A 320 17.86 -4.52 11.49
CA LEU A 320 16.47 -4.56 11.95
C LEU A 320 15.53 -3.94 10.91
N LEU A 321 15.91 -2.78 10.36
CA LEU A 321 15.14 -2.17 9.29
C LEU A 321 14.98 -3.13 8.11
N HIS A 322 16.01 -3.88 7.71
CA HIS A 322 15.95 -4.84 6.59
C HIS A 322 15.19 -6.14 6.90
N ASP A 323 15.51 -6.79 8.02
CA ASP A 323 15.09 -8.17 8.27
C ASP A 323 13.74 -8.20 8.99
N VAL A 324 13.46 -7.21 9.85
CA VAL A 324 12.22 -7.11 10.62
C VAL A 324 11.17 -6.32 9.84
N TYR A 325 11.48 -5.09 9.42
CA TYR A 325 10.48 -4.17 8.86
C TYR A 325 10.27 -4.28 7.34
N GLY A 326 10.85 -5.31 6.73
CA GLY A 326 11.94 -4.98 5.86
C GLY A 326 11.87 -3.78 4.90
N TYR A 327 12.84 -2.95 5.12
CA TYR A 327 13.28 -1.90 4.26
C TYR A 327 14.26 -2.48 3.22
N THR A 328 14.20 -2.03 1.97
CA THR A 328 15.15 -2.42 0.90
C THR A 328 15.95 -1.23 0.38
N GLY A 329 15.67 0.00 0.84
CA GLY A 329 16.24 1.18 0.23
C GLY A 329 15.65 1.53 -1.14
N ALA A 330 14.51 0.93 -1.52
CA ALA A 330 13.76 1.33 -2.72
C ALA A 330 13.35 2.81 -2.68
N GLU A 331 13.09 3.31 -1.46
CA GLU A 331 12.93 4.71 -1.12
C GLU A 331 14.11 5.18 -0.27
N ALA A 332 14.34 6.50 -0.20
CA ALA A 332 15.36 7.07 0.67
C ALA A 332 15.03 6.82 2.15
N LEU A 333 16.04 6.55 2.96
CA LEU A 333 15.85 6.34 4.40
C LEU A 333 15.39 7.65 5.02
N GLU A 334 14.21 7.67 5.62
CA GLU A 334 13.75 8.84 6.34
C GLU A 334 14.39 8.86 7.73
N ILE A 335 15.19 9.90 7.98
CA ILE A 335 15.79 10.17 9.28
C ILE A 335 15.19 11.48 9.81
N SER A 336 14.44 11.37 10.90
CA SER A 336 13.89 12.56 11.58
C SER A 336 14.54 12.76 12.94
N THR A 337 14.68 14.04 13.31
CA THR A 337 15.28 14.49 14.57
C THR A 337 14.33 15.46 15.27
N GLU A 338 14.71 15.98 16.43
CA GLU A 338 13.94 16.99 17.14
C GLU A 338 13.70 18.26 16.28
N GLN A 339 12.43 18.69 16.16
CA GLN A 339 12.06 20.00 15.58
C GLN A 339 12.09 21.11 16.63
#